data_AF-A0A8C1BBL3-F1
#
_entry.id   AF-A0A8C1BBL3-F1
#
_cell.length_a   1.000
_cell.length_b   1.000
_cell.length_c   1.000
_cell.angle_alpha   90.00
_cell.angle_beta   90.00
_cell.angle_gamma   90.00
#
_symmetry.space_group_name_H-M   'P 1'
#
loop_
_entity.id
_entity.type
_entity.pdbx_description
1 polymer ?
#
loop_
_entity_poly.entity_id
_entity_poly.type
_entity_poly.pdbx_seq_one_letter_code
_entity_poly.pdbx_strand_id
1 'polypeptide(L)'
;MIGVGSGLYIGCVSDLKDAQGLTDAGVTHILTVDSEEPAVPGFHTKFVRVVDDASTDLLSRLDDCVSFICDVLSSHSESKSSSVLVHCHVGQSGSAAVVAAYLMKTQHLNLQDAYTKLRNLKPDVKMNEEFMDQLALYELMDCKVDTTNPLYKQFRLKKITEKYPELQNMPKDVFAVDPAQTQNAEAVYRCRKCRRTLFRHSSILSHSVGSGASAFSHKKTRIVSDSEDQRQCTSHFIEPVQWMEPALLGVMDGQVATDCTTFCAIFKILEIDKGVLILVYTG
;
A
#
# COMPACT_ATOMS: atom_id res chain seq x y z
N MET A 1 6.46 -27.39 -8.13
CA MET A 1 5.21 -26.60 -8.05
C MET A 1 4.08 -27.43 -7.44
N ILE A 2 3.07 -26.78 -6.84
CA ILE A 2 1.90 -27.44 -6.23
C ILE A 2 0.63 -26.79 -6.78
N GLY A 3 -0.38 -27.61 -7.11
CA GLY A 3 -1.68 -27.13 -7.56
C GLY A 3 -2.51 -26.56 -6.41
N VAL A 4 -3.00 -25.34 -6.56
CA VAL A 4 -3.84 -24.63 -5.58
C VAL A 4 -5.34 -24.81 -5.90
N GLY A 5 -5.65 -24.85 -7.19
CA GLY A 5 -6.99 -25.02 -7.74
C GLY A 5 -6.90 -25.26 -9.24
N SER A 6 -8.04 -25.33 -9.93
CA SER A 6 -8.07 -25.55 -11.38
C SER A 6 -7.23 -24.49 -12.11
N GLY A 7 -6.13 -24.91 -12.74
CA GLY A 7 -5.22 -24.05 -13.51
C GLY A 7 -4.30 -23.14 -12.70
N LEU A 8 -4.34 -23.13 -11.37
CA LEU A 8 -3.48 -22.28 -10.53
C LEU A 8 -2.43 -23.10 -9.79
N TYR A 9 -1.16 -22.73 -9.95
CA TYR A 9 -0.02 -23.36 -9.30
C TYR A 9 0.78 -22.36 -8.47
N ILE A 10 1.32 -22.82 -7.33
CA ILE A 10 2.31 -22.10 -6.53
C ILE A 10 3.66 -22.83 -6.59
N GLY A 11 4.75 -22.07 -6.69
CA GLY A 11 6.08 -22.67 -6.82
C GLY A 11 7.24 -21.79 -6.37
N CYS A 12 8.44 -22.27 -6.66
CA CYS A 12 9.73 -21.63 -6.38
C CYS A 12 10.55 -21.44 -7.66
N VAL A 13 11.68 -20.74 -7.59
CA VAL A 13 12.51 -20.44 -8.77
C VAL A 13 13.05 -21.69 -9.47
N SER A 14 13.26 -22.80 -8.74
CA SER A 14 13.72 -24.06 -9.36
C SER A 14 12.66 -24.71 -10.25
N ASP A 15 11.37 -24.43 -10.01
CA ASP A 15 10.29 -24.95 -10.86
C ASP A 15 10.38 -24.41 -12.30
N LEU A 16 10.99 -23.23 -12.50
CA LEU A 16 11.19 -22.65 -13.83
C LEU A 16 12.18 -23.44 -14.70
N LYS A 17 13.01 -24.29 -14.09
CA LYS A 17 13.99 -25.11 -14.81
C LYS A 17 13.37 -26.36 -15.43
N ASP A 18 12.18 -26.74 -14.99
CA ASP A 18 11.46 -27.92 -15.48
C ASP A 18 10.42 -27.52 -16.53
N ALA A 19 10.90 -27.17 -17.73
CA ALA A 19 10.02 -26.76 -18.83
C ALA A 19 9.01 -27.85 -19.25
N GLN A 20 9.39 -29.12 -19.11
CA GLN A 20 8.49 -30.24 -19.40
C GLN A 20 7.38 -30.31 -18.35
N GLY A 21 7.72 -30.24 -17.05
CA GLY A 21 6.73 -30.21 -15.98
C GLY A 21 5.75 -29.04 -16.09
N LEU A 22 6.22 -27.84 -16.47
CA LEU A 22 5.36 -26.69 -16.76
C LEU A 22 4.40 -26.96 -17.92
N THR A 23 4.91 -27.56 -19.00
CA THR A 23 4.10 -27.90 -20.18
C THR A 23 3.06 -28.98 -19.87
N ASP A 24 3.44 -30.02 -19.13
CA ASP A 24 2.56 -31.11 -18.72
C ASP A 24 1.45 -30.63 -17.77
N ALA A 25 1.74 -29.61 -16.95
CA ALA A 25 0.76 -28.91 -16.12
C ALA A 25 -0.12 -27.90 -16.90
N GLY A 26 0.13 -27.72 -18.21
CA GLY A 26 -0.57 -26.75 -19.04
C GLY A 26 -0.30 -25.30 -18.66
N VAL A 27 0.83 -25.02 -18.00
CA VAL A 27 1.22 -23.66 -17.63
C VAL A 27 1.55 -22.88 -18.90
N THR A 28 0.87 -21.76 -19.09
CA THR A 28 1.10 -20.83 -20.21
C THR A 28 1.56 -19.46 -19.72
N HIS A 29 1.27 -19.15 -18.45
CA HIS A 29 1.57 -17.87 -17.82
C HIS A 29 2.37 -18.04 -16.52
N ILE A 30 3.28 -17.10 -16.25
CA ILE A 30 4.11 -17.10 -15.06
C ILE A 30 4.04 -15.72 -14.41
N LEU A 31 3.60 -15.67 -13.15
CA LEU A 31 3.66 -14.50 -12.29
C LEU A 31 4.86 -14.65 -11.35
N THR A 32 5.91 -13.88 -11.63
CA THR A 32 7.11 -13.81 -10.79
C THR A 32 6.92 -12.74 -9.73
N VAL A 33 7.00 -13.14 -8.46
CA VAL A 33 6.93 -12.29 -7.27
C VAL A 33 8.26 -12.39 -6.53
N ASP A 34 9.30 -11.75 -7.04
CA ASP A 34 10.68 -11.93 -6.59
C ASP A 34 11.52 -10.65 -6.75
N SER A 35 12.75 -10.67 -6.27
CA SER A 35 13.70 -9.55 -6.35
C SER A 35 14.22 -9.29 -7.76
N GLU A 36 14.27 -10.33 -8.60
CA GLU A 36 14.78 -10.34 -9.96
C GLU A 36 13.81 -11.01 -10.92
N GLU A 37 13.78 -10.53 -12.17
CA GLU A 37 12.97 -11.12 -13.25
C GLU A 37 13.77 -12.22 -13.97
N PRO A 38 13.34 -13.49 -13.93
CA PRO A 38 13.99 -14.57 -14.64
C PRO A 38 13.64 -14.56 -16.12
N ALA A 39 14.58 -14.97 -16.98
CA ALA A 39 14.29 -15.23 -18.38
C ALA A 39 13.61 -16.61 -18.52
N VAL A 40 12.33 -16.63 -18.88
CA VAL A 40 11.55 -17.88 -19.05
C VAL A 40 10.94 -17.94 -20.45
N PRO A 41 11.72 -18.39 -21.47
CA PRO A 41 11.27 -18.37 -22.86
C PRO A 41 10.10 -19.33 -23.08
N GLY A 42 9.14 -18.92 -23.92
CA GLY A 42 7.97 -19.73 -24.28
C GLY A 42 6.75 -19.54 -23.38
N PHE A 43 6.84 -18.69 -22.36
CA PHE A 43 5.74 -18.37 -21.45
C PHE A 43 5.40 -16.88 -21.46
N HIS A 44 4.15 -16.56 -21.18
CA HIS A 44 3.73 -15.17 -20.93
C HIS A 44 4.06 -14.80 -19.49
N THR A 45 4.86 -13.75 -19.27
CA THR A 45 5.34 -13.38 -17.94
C THR A 45 4.71 -12.09 -17.43
N LYS A 46 4.48 -12.03 -16.12
CA LYS A 46 4.27 -10.78 -15.37
C LYS A 46 5.25 -10.78 -14.21
N PHE A 47 6.00 -9.69 -14.06
CA PHE A 47 6.96 -9.53 -12.97
C PHE A 47 6.48 -8.47 -11.98
N VAL A 48 6.50 -8.82 -10.70
CA VAL A 48 6.28 -7.90 -9.58
C VAL A 48 7.47 -8.00 -8.65
N ARG A 49 8.27 -6.94 -8.62
CA ARG A 49 9.46 -6.88 -7.79
C ARG A 49 9.07 -6.87 -6.30
N VAL A 50 9.46 -7.92 -5.59
CA VAL A 50 9.21 -8.09 -4.14
C VAL A 50 10.50 -8.57 -3.48
N VAL A 51 10.90 -7.89 -2.41
CA VAL A 51 11.96 -8.35 -1.51
C VAL A 51 11.28 -8.79 -0.21
N ASP A 52 11.76 -9.86 0.40
CA ASP A 52 11.18 -10.40 1.64
C ASP A 52 11.67 -9.57 2.86
N ASP A 53 11.43 -8.25 2.82
CA ASP A 53 11.79 -7.30 3.86
C ASP A 53 10.63 -6.36 4.21
N ALA A 54 10.79 -5.67 5.34
CA ALA A 54 9.75 -4.83 5.90
C ALA A 54 9.39 -3.61 5.04
N SER A 55 10.24 -3.19 4.09
CA SER A 55 10.00 -2.02 3.23
C SER A 55 9.09 -2.33 2.03
N THR A 56 8.84 -3.61 1.75
CA THR A 56 8.13 -4.01 0.53
C THR A 56 6.63 -3.72 0.61
N ASP A 57 6.13 -2.98 -0.40
CA ASP A 57 4.72 -2.70 -0.66
C ASP A 57 4.19 -3.69 -1.71
N LEU A 58 3.65 -4.81 -1.22
CA LEU A 58 2.94 -5.79 -2.04
C LEU A 58 1.46 -5.44 -2.17
N LEU A 59 0.86 -4.82 -1.14
CA LEU A 59 -0.56 -4.45 -1.10
C LEU A 59 -0.98 -3.63 -2.32
N SER A 60 -0.19 -2.62 -2.71
CA SER A 60 -0.47 -1.81 -3.91
C SER A 60 -0.49 -2.57 -5.23
N ARG A 61 0.02 -3.81 -5.26
CA ARG A 61 0.12 -4.67 -6.45
C ARG A 61 -0.86 -5.83 -6.43
N LEU A 62 -1.57 -6.08 -5.32
CA LEU A 62 -2.42 -7.26 -5.18
C LEU A 62 -3.55 -7.29 -6.20
N ASP A 63 -4.23 -6.18 -6.46
CA ASP A 63 -5.30 -6.13 -7.47
C ASP A 63 -4.79 -6.49 -8.87
N ASP A 64 -3.64 -5.95 -9.28
CA ASP A 64 -3.01 -6.25 -10.57
C ASP A 64 -2.57 -7.72 -10.68
N CYS A 65 -2.03 -8.29 -9.59
CA CYS A 65 -1.66 -9.70 -9.52
C CYS A 65 -2.88 -10.61 -9.61
N VAL A 66 -3.92 -10.31 -8.85
CA VAL A 66 -5.15 -11.10 -8.81
C VAL A 66 -5.89 -11.00 -10.14
N SER A 67 -5.96 -9.81 -10.76
CA SER A 67 -6.53 -9.65 -12.10
C SER A 67 -5.80 -10.52 -13.11
N PHE A 68 -4.47 -10.48 -13.13
CA PHE A 68 -3.68 -11.31 -14.04
C PHE A 68 -4.00 -12.81 -13.88
N ILE A 69 -4.12 -13.30 -12.64
CA ILE A 69 -4.49 -14.70 -12.38
C ILE A 69 -5.91 -14.97 -12.91
N CYS A 70 -6.89 -14.13 -12.59
CA CYS A 70 -8.27 -14.30 -13.04
C CYS A 70 -8.41 -14.26 -14.57
N ASP A 71 -7.72 -13.35 -15.24
CA ASP A 71 -7.75 -13.20 -16.70
C ASP A 71 -7.20 -14.46 -17.39
N VAL A 72 -6.10 -15.02 -16.87
CA VAL A 72 -5.56 -16.28 -17.38
C VAL A 72 -6.52 -17.44 -17.15
N LEU A 73 -7.05 -17.59 -15.94
CA LEU A 73 -7.92 -18.72 -15.59
C LEU A 73 -9.29 -18.66 -16.27
N SER A 74 -9.79 -17.47 -16.60
CA SER A 74 -11.03 -17.29 -17.37
C SER A 74 -10.86 -17.53 -18.88
N SER A 75 -9.62 -17.47 -19.39
CA SER A 75 -9.30 -17.78 -20.80
C SER A 75 -9.30 -19.28 -21.13
N HIS A 76 -9.60 -20.14 -20.15
CA HIS A 76 -9.62 -21.59 -20.32
C HIS A 76 -10.73 -22.01 -21.30
N SER A 77 -10.37 -22.79 -22.32
CA SER A 77 -11.28 -23.33 -23.32
C SER A 77 -11.12 -24.84 -23.40
N GLU A 78 -12.16 -25.58 -23.81
CA GLU A 78 -12.10 -27.02 -24.10
C GLU A 78 -10.94 -27.41 -25.03
N SER A 79 -10.49 -26.47 -25.87
CA SER A 79 -9.41 -26.67 -26.85
C SER A 79 -8.04 -26.16 -26.41
N LYS A 80 -7.95 -25.38 -25.33
CA LYS A 80 -6.69 -24.76 -24.88
C LYS A 80 -6.66 -24.61 -23.37
N SER A 81 -5.82 -25.45 -22.75
CA SER A 81 -5.46 -25.30 -21.34
C SER A 81 -4.69 -23.98 -21.15
N SER A 82 -5.14 -23.18 -20.19
CA SER A 82 -4.47 -21.95 -19.76
C SER A 82 -4.34 -22.00 -18.24
N SER A 83 -3.13 -22.25 -17.78
CA SER A 83 -2.78 -22.31 -16.36
C SER A 83 -1.70 -21.28 -16.04
N VAL A 84 -1.67 -20.84 -14.78
CA VAL A 84 -0.72 -19.87 -14.26
C VAL A 84 0.11 -20.45 -13.11
N LEU A 85 1.41 -20.24 -13.17
CA LEU A 85 2.33 -20.45 -12.05
C LEU A 85 2.63 -19.12 -11.35
N VAL A 86 2.35 -19.02 -10.06
CA VAL A 86 2.80 -17.93 -9.20
C VAL A 86 4.00 -18.40 -8.40
N HIS A 87 5.17 -17.78 -8.58
CA HIS A 87 6.38 -18.19 -7.87
C HIS A 87 7.13 -17.01 -7.26
N CYS A 88 7.94 -17.33 -6.25
CA CYS A 88 8.98 -16.46 -5.70
C CYS A 88 10.26 -17.29 -5.55
N HIS A 89 11.23 -16.85 -4.74
CA HIS A 89 12.51 -17.53 -4.62
C HIS A 89 12.34 -18.98 -4.11
N VAL A 90 11.76 -19.14 -2.92
CA VAL A 90 11.52 -20.46 -2.27
C VAL A 90 10.07 -20.91 -2.29
N GLY A 91 9.14 -20.07 -2.74
CA GLY A 91 7.72 -20.41 -2.84
C GLY A 91 6.94 -20.39 -1.52
N GLN A 92 7.38 -19.62 -0.52
CA GLN A 92 6.81 -19.65 0.83
C GLN A 92 6.21 -18.32 1.33
N SER A 93 6.69 -17.18 0.83
CA SER A 93 6.34 -15.85 1.34
C SER A 93 5.63 -15.00 0.27
N GLY A 94 6.34 -14.32 -0.63
CA GLY A 94 5.75 -13.42 -1.62
C GLY A 94 4.73 -14.07 -2.56
N SER A 95 5.05 -15.25 -3.13
CA SER A 95 4.07 -15.98 -3.97
C SER A 95 2.88 -16.50 -3.17
N ALA A 96 3.10 -16.91 -1.91
CA ALA A 96 2.04 -17.36 -1.03
C ALA A 96 1.08 -16.22 -0.68
N ALA A 97 1.58 -15.01 -0.47
CA ALA A 97 0.77 -13.83 -0.21
C ALA A 97 -0.13 -13.46 -1.41
N VAL A 98 0.41 -13.50 -2.63
CA VAL A 98 -0.38 -13.27 -3.84
C VAL A 98 -1.46 -14.34 -4.03
N VAL A 99 -1.11 -15.61 -3.83
CA VAL A 99 -2.08 -16.72 -3.91
C VAL A 99 -3.15 -16.60 -2.84
N ALA A 100 -2.79 -16.23 -1.60
CA ALA A 100 -3.76 -15.97 -0.54
C ALA A 100 -4.71 -14.83 -0.92
N ALA A 101 -4.21 -13.71 -1.44
CA ALA A 101 -5.05 -12.60 -1.93
C ALA A 101 -6.02 -13.03 -3.03
N TYR A 102 -5.58 -13.87 -3.96
CA TYR A 102 -6.45 -14.46 -4.98
C TYR A 102 -7.57 -15.31 -4.35
N LEU A 103 -7.24 -16.18 -3.40
CA LEU A 103 -8.22 -17.01 -2.70
C LEU A 103 -9.22 -16.17 -1.91
N MET A 104 -8.75 -15.15 -1.18
CA MET A 104 -9.60 -14.22 -0.45
C MET A 104 -10.61 -13.54 -1.38
N LYS A 105 -10.12 -12.99 -2.51
CA LYS A 105 -10.96 -12.25 -3.46
C LYS A 105 -11.96 -13.14 -4.19
N THR A 106 -11.53 -14.31 -4.67
CA THR A 106 -12.35 -15.16 -5.56
C THR A 106 -13.24 -16.14 -4.82
N GLN A 107 -12.90 -16.51 -3.59
CA GLN A 107 -13.64 -17.48 -2.78
C GLN A 107 -14.25 -16.85 -1.53
N HIS A 108 -14.16 -15.53 -1.38
CA HIS A 108 -14.69 -14.77 -0.24
C HIS A 108 -14.19 -15.31 1.11
N LEU A 109 -12.92 -15.71 1.16
CA LEU A 109 -12.27 -16.18 2.38
C LEU A 109 -11.66 -14.98 3.12
N ASN A 110 -11.76 -14.99 4.45
CA ASN A 110 -10.91 -14.13 5.28
C ASN A 110 -9.43 -14.55 5.16
N LEU A 111 -8.51 -13.69 5.62
CA LEU A 111 -7.08 -13.97 5.56
C LEU A 111 -6.73 -15.32 6.22
N GLN A 112 -7.30 -15.59 7.39
CA GLN A 112 -6.97 -16.78 8.17
C GLN A 112 -7.36 -18.07 7.45
N ASP A 113 -8.54 -18.09 6.82
CA ASP A 113 -9.06 -19.23 6.06
C ASP A 113 -8.28 -19.43 4.76
N ALA A 114 -7.96 -18.34 4.04
CA ALA A 114 -7.14 -18.41 2.84
C ALA A 114 -5.73 -18.93 3.13
N TYR A 115 -5.10 -18.45 4.21
CA TYR A 115 -3.79 -18.91 4.66
C TYR A 115 -3.82 -20.38 5.10
N THR A 116 -4.83 -20.77 5.89
CA THR A 116 -5.00 -22.15 6.36
C THR A 116 -5.20 -23.09 5.16
N LYS A 117 -6.03 -22.71 4.20
CA LYS A 117 -6.24 -23.48 2.97
C LYS A 117 -4.93 -23.67 2.19
N LEU A 118 -4.14 -22.62 2.06
CA LEU A 118 -2.86 -22.70 1.35
C LEU A 118 -1.84 -23.57 2.11
N ARG A 119 -1.78 -23.46 3.44
CA ARG A 119 -0.94 -24.31 4.31
C ARG A 119 -1.31 -25.79 4.23
N ASN A 120 -2.59 -26.11 4.13
CA ASN A 120 -3.04 -27.50 3.98
C ASN A 120 -2.55 -28.12 2.66
N LEU A 121 -2.39 -27.32 1.60
CA LEU A 121 -1.86 -27.76 0.31
C LEU A 121 -0.33 -27.74 0.27
N LYS A 122 0.28 -26.74 0.91
CA LYS A 122 1.72 -26.51 0.95
C LYS A 122 2.18 -26.20 2.39
N PRO A 123 2.46 -27.22 3.21
CA PRO A 123 2.73 -27.06 4.65
C PRO A 123 3.93 -26.19 5.00
N ASP A 124 4.90 -26.03 4.10
CA ASP A 124 6.09 -25.19 4.29
C ASP A 124 5.87 -23.71 3.97
N VAL A 125 4.67 -23.29 3.53
CA VAL A 125 4.32 -21.87 3.40
C VAL A 125 4.55 -21.14 4.72
N LYS A 126 5.21 -20.00 4.66
CA LYS A 126 5.52 -19.17 5.83
C LYS A 126 5.65 -17.73 5.35
N MET A 127 4.52 -17.03 5.32
CA MET A 127 4.51 -15.59 5.05
C MET A 127 5.14 -14.83 6.21
N ASN A 128 5.87 -13.76 5.89
CA ASN A 128 6.34 -12.81 6.89
C ASN A 128 5.16 -12.03 7.51
N GLU A 129 5.41 -11.38 8.64
CA GLU A 129 4.38 -10.61 9.36
C GLU A 129 3.89 -9.42 8.52
N GLU A 130 4.77 -8.74 7.79
CA GLU A 130 4.40 -7.61 6.92
C GLU A 130 3.43 -7.97 5.79
N PHE A 131 3.51 -9.17 5.22
CA PHE A 131 2.56 -9.65 4.21
C PHE A 131 1.25 -10.07 4.85
N MET A 132 1.27 -10.62 6.06
CA MET A 132 0.05 -10.88 6.83
C MET A 132 -0.67 -9.57 7.16
N ASP A 133 0.04 -8.54 7.64
CA ASP A 133 -0.50 -7.19 7.90
C ASP A 133 -1.09 -6.56 6.62
N GLN A 134 -0.40 -6.69 5.49
CA GLN A 134 -0.86 -6.19 4.20
C GLN A 134 -2.13 -6.90 3.71
N LEU A 135 -2.22 -8.22 3.87
CA LEU A 135 -3.43 -8.98 3.52
C LEU A 135 -4.59 -8.67 4.48
N ALA A 136 -4.32 -8.44 5.77
CA ALA A 136 -5.36 -8.00 6.71
C ALA A 136 -5.93 -6.64 6.30
N LEU A 137 -5.08 -5.70 5.86
CA LEU A 137 -5.54 -4.44 5.32
C LEU A 137 -6.32 -4.62 4.00
N TYR A 138 -5.89 -5.55 3.14
CA TYR A 138 -6.63 -5.91 1.92
C TYR A 138 -8.02 -6.47 2.24
N GLU A 139 -8.14 -7.31 3.27
CA GLU A 139 -9.41 -7.83 3.77
C GLU A 139 -10.33 -6.71 4.28
N LEU A 140 -9.80 -5.77 5.07
CA LEU A 140 -10.54 -4.60 5.57
C LEU A 140 -11.03 -3.66 4.45
N MET A 141 -10.48 -3.78 3.25
CA MET A 141 -10.90 -3.06 2.05
C MET A 141 -11.68 -3.95 1.07
N ASP A 142 -12.35 -4.99 1.59
CA ASP A 142 -13.18 -5.92 0.81
C ASP A 142 -12.42 -6.59 -0.36
N CYS A 143 -11.14 -6.93 -0.13
CA CYS A 143 -10.26 -7.51 -1.14
C CYS A 143 -10.14 -6.66 -2.41
N LYS A 144 -10.07 -5.33 -2.23
CA LYS A 144 -9.85 -4.36 -3.29
C LYS A 144 -8.97 -3.22 -2.76
N VAL A 145 -7.96 -2.81 -3.53
CA VAL A 145 -7.10 -1.70 -3.15
C VAL A 145 -7.83 -0.39 -3.41
N ASP A 146 -8.45 0.15 -2.36
CA ASP A 146 -9.04 1.49 -2.39
C ASP A 146 -8.00 2.55 -1.99
N THR A 147 -7.46 3.23 -2.99
CA THR A 147 -6.48 4.32 -2.79
C THR A 147 -7.04 5.53 -2.03
N THR A 148 -8.36 5.65 -1.91
CA THR A 148 -9.00 6.72 -1.16
C THR A 148 -9.18 6.38 0.33
N ASN A 149 -9.08 5.09 0.68
CA ASN A 149 -9.27 4.58 2.02
C ASN A 149 -8.22 5.16 3.00
N PRO A 150 -8.64 5.71 4.16
CA PRO A 150 -7.71 6.29 5.13
C PRO A 150 -6.61 5.33 5.61
N LEU A 151 -6.93 4.04 5.79
CA LEU A 151 -5.97 3.03 6.24
C LEU A 151 -4.93 2.73 5.15
N TYR A 152 -5.36 2.69 3.88
CA TYR A 152 -4.43 2.53 2.77
C TYR A 152 -3.47 3.71 2.65
N LYS A 153 -3.98 4.94 2.81
CA LYS A 153 -3.15 6.15 2.81
C LYS A 153 -2.11 6.13 3.92
N GLN A 154 -2.52 5.78 5.15
CA GLN A 154 -1.59 5.62 6.27
C GLN A 154 -0.52 4.56 5.98
N PHE A 155 -0.93 3.38 5.49
CA PHE A 155 -0.02 2.32 5.07
C PHE A 155 0.98 2.79 4.02
N ARG A 156 0.50 3.47 2.96
CA ARG A 156 1.32 4.01 1.89
C ARG A 156 2.37 4.97 2.41
N LEU A 157 1.97 5.91 3.26
CA LEU A 157 2.87 6.88 3.88
C LEU A 157 3.95 6.20 4.72
N LYS A 158 3.58 5.16 5.49
CA LYS A 158 4.56 4.35 6.23
C LYS A 158 5.59 3.72 5.31
N LYS A 159 5.15 3.08 4.22
CA LYS A 159 6.02 2.41 3.25
C LYS A 159 6.97 3.37 2.56
N ILE A 160 6.49 4.56 2.22
CA ILE A 160 7.30 5.63 1.66
C ILE A 160 8.46 5.97 2.60
N THR A 161 8.22 6.02 3.91
CA THR A 161 9.24 6.48 4.86
C THR A 161 10.18 5.41 5.33
N GLU A 162 9.75 4.16 5.30
CA GLU A 162 10.64 3.00 5.40
C GLU A 162 11.60 2.96 4.19
N LYS A 163 11.11 3.29 2.99
CA LYS A 163 11.88 3.25 1.74
C LYS A 163 12.81 4.44 1.54
N TYR A 164 12.41 5.63 1.98
CA TYR A 164 13.18 6.87 1.87
C TYR A 164 13.43 7.46 3.26
N PRO A 165 14.42 6.93 4.01
CA PRO A 165 14.85 7.54 5.26
C PRO A 165 15.20 9.02 5.04
N GLU A 166 14.78 9.87 5.96
CA GLU A 166 14.93 11.34 5.87
C GLU A 166 14.24 12.01 4.66
N LEU A 167 13.37 11.28 3.94
CA LEU A 167 12.68 11.73 2.73
C LEU A 167 13.64 12.24 1.62
N GLN A 168 14.89 11.78 1.61
CA GLN A 168 15.82 12.13 0.55
C GLN A 168 15.41 11.46 -0.76
N ASN A 169 15.50 12.19 -1.87
CA ASN A 169 15.22 11.69 -3.23
C ASN A 169 13.82 11.09 -3.42
N MET A 170 12.80 11.60 -2.70
CA MET A 170 11.42 11.17 -2.91
C MET A 170 10.92 11.50 -4.32
N PRO A 171 10.34 10.52 -5.05
CA PRO A 171 9.71 10.77 -6.33
C PRO A 171 8.49 11.72 -6.22
N LYS A 172 8.30 12.61 -7.20
CA LYS A 172 7.20 13.61 -7.19
C LYS A 172 5.80 13.00 -7.21
N ASP A 173 5.67 11.81 -7.78
CA ASP A 173 4.42 11.05 -7.87
C ASP A 173 3.96 10.48 -6.52
N VAL A 174 4.81 10.55 -5.49
CA VAL A 174 4.42 10.22 -4.12
C VAL A 174 3.51 11.29 -3.50
N PHE A 175 3.58 12.53 -3.99
CA PHE A 175 2.80 13.64 -3.47
C PHE A 175 1.46 13.76 -4.20
N ALA A 176 0.40 14.06 -3.45
CA ALA A 176 -0.89 14.44 -4.02
C ALA A 176 -0.73 15.67 -4.91
N VAL A 177 -1.42 15.67 -6.06
CA VAL A 177 -1.34 16.76 -7.04
C VAL A 177 -1.69 18.10 -6.38
N ASP A 178 -0.96 19.16 -6.76
CA ASP A 178 -1.26 20.51 -6.28
C ASP A 178 -2.73 20.87 -6.58
N PRO A 179 -3.57 21.09 -5.55
CA PRO A 179 -4.98 21.39 -5.76
C PRO A 179 -5.20 22.75 -6.42
N ALA A 180 -4.18 23.63 -6.49
CA ALA A 180 -4.24 24.84 -7.28
C ALA A 180 -4.22 24.58 -8.80
N GLN A 181 -3.74 23.40 -9.23
CA GLN A 181 -3.59 23.03 -10.65
C GLN A 181 -4.75 22.18 -11.17
N THR A 182 -5.69 21.79 -10.30
CA THR A 182 -6.79 20.89 -10.63
C THR A 182 -8.15 21.52 -10.32
N GLN A 183 -9.14 21.30 -11.17
CA GLN A 183 -10.54 21.66 -10.88
C GLN A 183 -11.29 20.42 -10.42
N ASN A 184 -11.80 20.44 -9.19
CA ASN A 184 -12.59 19.36 -8.59
C ASN A 184 -13.57 19.97 -7.58
N ALA A 185 -14.79 19.44 -7.54
CA ALA A 185 -15.94 19.88 -6.73
C ALA A 185 -15.82 19.58 -5.22
N GLU A 186 -14.79 18.85 -4.81
CA GLU A 186 -14.53 18.53 -3.41
C GLU A 186 -14.27 19.78 -2.53
N ALA A 187 -14.60 19.68 -1.25
CA ALA A 187 -14.25 20.69 -0.26
C ALA A 187 -12.73 20.96 -0.22
N VAL A 188 -12.37 22.23 -0.18
CA VAL A 188 -10.98 22.69 -0.24
C VAL A 188 -10.61 23.56 0.95
N TYR A 189 -9.35 23.43 1.39
CA TYR A 189 -8.77 24.20 2.48
C TYR A 189 -7.83 25.24 1.88
N ARG A 190 -8.08 26.51 2.21
CA ARG A 190 -7.38 27.65 1.59
C ARG A 190 -6.64 28.47 2.65
N CYS A 191 -5.50 29.03 2.27
CA CYS A 191 -4.81 30.02 3.09
C CYS A 191 -5.75 31.22 3.35
N ARG A 192 -5.87 31.66 4.61
CA ARG A 192 -6.74 32.80 4.95
C ARG A 192 -6.30 34.11 4.32
N LYS A 193 -4.99 34.29 4.09
CA LYS A 193 -4.42 35.54 3.57
C LYS A 193 -4.40 35.62 2.05
N CYS A 194 -3.79 34.65 1.36
CA CYS A 194 -3.71 34.68 -0.11
C CYS A 194 -4.80 33.89 -0.82
N ARG A 195 -5.67 33.18 -0.10
CA ARG A 195 -6.73 32.32 -0.65
C ARG A 195 -6.25 31.17 -1.54
N ARG A 196 -4.94 30.95 -1.66
CA ARG A 196 -4.36 29.78 -2.33
C ARG A 196 -4.92 28.50 -1.71
N THR A 197 -5.33 27.56 -2.55
CA THR A 197 -5.74 26.22 -2.11
C THR A 197 -4.52 25.44 -1.63
N LEU A 198 -4.60 24.92 -0.40
CA LEU A 198 -3.52 24.19 0.26
C LEU A 198 -3.70 22.68 0.08
N PHE A 199 -4.89 22.15 0.38
CA PHE A 199 -5.21 20.72 0.26
C PHE A 199 -6.72 20.53 0.11
N ARG A 200 -7.13 19.32 -0.27
CA ARG A 200 -8.54 18.94 -0.39
C ARG A 200 -8.97 18.08 0.79
N HIS A 201 -10.28 17.93 0.98
CA HIS A 201 -10.81 17.05 2.01
C HIS A 201 -10.30 15.61 1.88
N SER A 202 -10.15 15.10 0.66
CA SER A 202 -9.58 13.79 0.34
C SER A 202 -8.15 13.62 0.81
N SER A 203 -7.40 14.70 0.97
CA SER A 203 -6.04 14.65 1.50
C SER A 203 -6.01 14.43 3.02
N ILE A 204 -7.14 14.52 3.73
CA ILE A 204 -7.19 14.38 5.20
C ILE A 204 -7.12 12.91 5.62
N LEU A 205 -6.25 12.64 6.58
CA LEU A 205 -6.06 11.34 7.23
C LEU A 205 -6.86 11.27 8.54
N SER A 206 -7.61 10.19 8.71
CA SER A 206 -8.30 9.86 9.97
C SER A 206 -7.30 9.47 11.05
N HIS A 207 -7.57 9.86 12.30
CA HIS A 207 -6.75 9.47 13.46
C HIS A 207 -7.61 9.42 14.73
N SER A 208 -7.16 8.64 15.72
CA SER A 208 -7.73 8.65 17.06
C SER A 208 -7.20 9.86 17.85
N VAL A 209 -8.10 10.58 18.54
CA VAL A 209 -7.71 11.75 19.32
C VAL A 209 -6.93 11.31 20.56
N GLY A 210 -5.63 11.63 20.62
CA GLY A 210 -4.76 11.14 21.68
C GLY A 210 -3.27 11.33 21.39
N SER A 211 -2.53 10.23 21.23
CA SER A 211 -1.06 10.12 21.10
C SER A 211 -0.39 11.25 20.28
N GLY A 212 -0.95 11.63 19.12
CA GLY A 212 -0.41 12.71 18.29
C GLY A 212 -0.58 14.13 18.86
N ALA A 213 -1.64 14.38 19.64
CA ALA A 213 -1.94 15.70 20.19
C ALA A 213 -0.94 16.10 21.31
N SER A 214 -0.36 15.13 22.02
CA SER A 214 0.67 15.40 23.05
C SER A 214 1.98 15.87 22.43
N ALA A 215 2.35 15.35 21.25
CA ALA A 215 3.54 15.74 20.48
C ALA A 215 3.52 17.20 19.99
N PHE A 216 2.36 17.87 20.08
CA PHE A 216 2.14 19.26 19.65
C PHE A 216 1.51 20.13 20.74
N SER A 217 1.61 19.73 22.00
CA SER A 217 1.08 20.46 23.16
C SER A 217 1.87 21.74 23.49
N HIS A 218 2.21 22.56 22.49
CA HIS A 218 2.70 23.91 22.73
C HIS A 218 1.54 24.81 23.18
N LYS A 219 1.45 24.99 24.50
CA LYS A 219 0.66 26.00 25.21
C LYS A 219 -0.86 25.97 24.96
N LYS A 220 -1.56 25.10 25.70
CA LYS A 220 -2.89 25.45 26.23
C LYS A 220 -2.86 25.44 27.75
N THR A 221 -2.41 26.54 28.34
CA THR A 221 -2.73 26.88 29.72
C THR A 221 -4.18 27.38 29.76
N ARG A 222 -5.16 26.49 29.61
CA ARG A 222 -6.54 26.76 30.01
C ARG A 222 -7.14 25.49 30.59
N ILE A 223 -7.23 25.51 31.91
CA ILE A 223 -8.06 24.63 32.75
C ILE A 223 -9.49 24.70 32.22
N VAL A 224 -10.02 23.60 31.66
CA VAL A 224 -11.47 23.32 31.62
C VAL A 224 -11.68 21.81 31.69
N SER A 225 -12.53 21.44 32.66
CA SER A 225 -13.12 20.17 33.07
C SER A 225 -13.04 18.94 32.16
N ASP A 226 -12.80 17.80 32.83
CA ASP A 226 -13.06 16.43 32.41
C ASP A 226 -14.43 16.26 31.72
N SER A 227 -14.38 16.01 30.41
CA SER A 227 -15.30 15.10 29.74
C SER A 227 -14.55 14.49 28.56
N GLU A 228 -14.41 13.15 28.57
CA GLU A 228 -13.63 12.39 27.58
C GLU A 228 -14.20 12.50 26.14
N ASP A 229 -15.43 12.99 25.98
CA ASP A 229 -16.22 12.90 24.74
C ASP A 229 -16.06 14.07 23.74
N GLN A 230 -15.25 15.12 24.00
CA GLN A 230 -15.14 16.27 23.08
C GLN A 230 -13.72 16.82 22.89
N ARG A 231 -12.69 15.97 22.90
CA ARG A 231 -11.38 16.42 22.40
C ARG A 231 -11.44 16.50 20.87
N GLN A 232 -11.62 17.70 20.31
CA GLN A 232 -11.45 17.94 18.87
C GLN A 232 -10.02 18.40 18.60
N CYS A 233 -9.36 17.77 17.62
CA CYS A 233 -8.02 18.17 17.20
C CYS A 233 -8.04 19.56 16.55
N THR A 234 -7.07 20.40 16.91
CA THR A 234 -6.95 21.77 16.39
C THR A 234 -6.17 21.83 15.07
N SER A 235 -5.84 20.69 14.48
CA SER A 235 -4.99 20.58 13.28
C SER A 235 -5.49 19.49 12.34
N HIS A 236 -5.23 19.66 11.06
CA HIS A 236 -5.51 18.66 10.04
C HIS A 236 -4.27 17.82 9.77
N PHE A 237 -4.48 16.50 9.67
CA PHE A 237 -3.50 15.48 9.36
C PHE A 237 -3.70 15.19 7.88
N ILE A 238 -2.72 15.46 7.02
CA ILE A 238 -2.89 15.33 5.57
C ILE A 238 -1.78 14.52 4.89
N GLU A 239 -2.11 13.96 3.73
CA GLU A 239 -1.12 13.46 2.77
C GLU A 239 -0.23 14.62 2.25
N PRO A 240 1.05 14.35 1.96
CA PRO A 240 1.94 15.31 1.29
C PRO A 240 1.35 15.79 -0.03
N VAL A 241 1.32 17.10 -0.23
CA VAL A 241 0.88 17.74 -1.49
C VAL A 241 2.08 18.32 -2.22
N GLN A 242 2.10 18.28 -3.56
CA GLN A 242 3.25 18.66 -4.39
C GLN A 242 3.83 20.05 -4.08
N TRP A 243 3.01 21.05 -3.76
CA TRP A 243 3.53 22.39 -3.43
C TRP A 243 4.35 22.43 -2.14
N MET A 244 4.25 21.39 -1.30
CA MET A 244 5.02 21.23 -0.06
C MET A 244 6.38 20.56 -0.29
N GLU A 245 6.61 19.95 -1.47
CA GLU A 245 7.84 19.22 -1.82
C GLU A 245 9.13 19.98 -1.43
N PRO A 246 9.31 21.29 -1.75
CA PRO A 246 10.55 21.99 -1.43
C PRO A 246 10.84 22.10 0.07
N ALA A 247 9.80 22.06 0.90
CA ALA A 247 9.91 22.19 2.35
C ALA A 247 10.03 20.84 3.06
N LEU A 248 9.79 19.71 2.37
CA LEU A 248 9.76 18.37 2.97
C LEU A 248 11.01 17.54 2.66
N LEU A 249 11.75 17.89 1.60
CA LEU A 249 12.93 17.14 1.19
C LEU A 249 14.09 17.36 2.19
N GLY A 250 14.56 16.27 2.82
CA GLY A 250 15.73 16.26 3.69
C GLY A 250 15.53 16.87 5.08
N VAL A 251 14.28 17.09 5.51
CA VAL A 251 13.95 17.69 6.82
C VAL A 251 12.79 16.95 7.49
N MET A 252 12.91 16.63 8.78
CA MET A 252 11.90 15.89 9.56
C MET A 252 10.84 16.80 10.19
N ASP A 253 11.14 18.08 10.36
CA ASP A 253 10.21 19.06 10.86
C ASP A 253 10.55 20.44 10.32
N GLY A 254 9.55 21.30 10.26
CA GLY A 254 9.73 22.64 9.73
C GLY A 254 8.42 23.38 9.51
N GLN A 255 8.52 24.42 8.70
CA GLN A 255 7.39 25.29 8.39
C GLN A 255 7.16 25.29 6.89
N VAL A 256 5.90 25.24 6.47
CA VAL A 256 5.55 25.43 5.07
C VAL A 256 4.80 26.75 4.94
N ALA A 257 5.26 27.57 4.00
CA ALA A 257 4.65 28.84 3.64
C ALA A 257 4.25 28.82 2.17
N THR A 258 3.21 29.58 1.85
CA THR A 258 2.88 29.93 0.47
C THR A 258 3.56 31.25 0.10
N ASP A 259 3.55 31.60 -1.19
CA ASP A 259 4.19 32.80 -1.77
C ASP A 259 3.83 34.14 -1.10
N CYS A 260 2.77 34.18 -0.30
CA CYS A 260 2.37 35.37 0.48
C CYS A 260 3.14 35.58 1.79
N THR A 261 4.29 34.89 1.95
CA THR A 261 5.20 34.89 3.12
C THR A 261 4.51 34.65 4.45
N THR A 262 3.28 34.13 4.41
CA THR A 262 2.46 33.86 5.58
C THR A 262 2.63 32.41 5.89
N PHE A 263 3.07 32.15 7.12
CA PHE A 263 3.14 30.82 7.67
C PHE A 263 1.77 30.13 7.49
N CYS A 264 1.76 29.05 6.71
CA CYS A 264 0.54 28.30 6.42
C CYS A 264 0.43 27.05 7.27
N ALA A 265 1.55 26.51 7.76
CA ALA A 265 1.60 25.33 8.60
C ALA A 265 2.97 25.13 9.27
N ILE A 266 2.97 24.49 10.45
CA ILE A 266 4.08 23.65 10.90
C ILE A 266 3.83 22.27 10.33
N PHE A 267 4.82 21.68 9.67
CA PHE A 267 4.82 20.24 9.47
C PHE A 267 5.81 19.62 10.45
N LYS A 268 5.45 18.45 10.95
CA LYS A 268 6.38 17.59 11.67
C LYS A 268 6.06 16.20 11.19
N ILE A 269 7.04 15.59 10.56
CA ILE A 269 7.00 14.19 10.18
C ILE A 269 7.15 13.42 11.48
N LEU A 270 6.01 13.12 12.08
CA LEU A 270 5.96 12.28 13.26
C LEU A 270 5.85 10.83 12.84
N GLU A 271 6.62 9.98 13.52
CA GLU A 271 6.28 8.58 13.71
C GLU A 271 5.15 8.54 14.74
N ILE A 272 3.89 8.51 14.28
CA ILE A 272 2.76 8.14 15.13
C ILE A 272 2.26 6.82 14.56
N ASP A 273 2.38 5.74 15.34
CA ASP A 273 1.83 4.41 15.06
C ASP A 273 1.64 4.12 13.56
N LYS A 274 2.75 3.79 12.89
CA LYS A 274 2.79 3.28 11.51
C LYS A 274 2.40 4.29 10.39
N GLY A 275 2.87 5.54 10.39
CA GLY A 275 2.77 6.41 9.21
C GLY A 275 3.36 7.82 9.36
N VAL A 276 3.78 8.44 8.24
CA VAL A 276 4.30 9.81 8.20
C VAL A 276 3.23 10.82 7.90
N LEU A 277 3.33 11.93 8.62
CA LEU A 277 2.23 12.83 8.76
C LEU A 277 2.66 14.26 8.50
N ILE A 278 1.92 14.93 7.64
CA ILE A 278 2.09 16.36 7.40
C ILE A 278 0.91 17.06 8.04
N LEU A 279 1.22 17.83 9.08
CA LEU A 279 0.24 18.70 9.71
C LEU A 279 0.09 19.96 8.86
N VAL A 280 -1.14 20.39 8.61
CA VAL A 280 -1.42 21.76 8.15
C VAL A 280 -2.22 22.47 9.23
N TYR A 281 -1.56 23.40 9.93
CA TYR A 281 -2.19 24.25 10.93
C TYR A 281 -2.93 25.40 10.25
N THR A 282 -4.27 25.39 10.27
CA THR A 282 -5.09 26.51 9.78
C THR A 282 -5.31 27.53 10.91
N GLY A 283 -4.33 28.41 11.09
CA GLY A 283 -4.49 29.65 11.86
C GLY A 283 -5.45 30.63 11.20
#